data_AF-A0A5B1QP50-F1
#
_entry.id   AF-A0A5B1QP50-F1
#
_cell.length_a   1.000
_cell.length_b   1.000
_cell.length_c   1.000
_cell.angle_alpha   90.00
_cell.angle_beta   90.00
_cell.angle_gamma   90.00
#
_symmetry.space_group_name_H-M   'P 1'
#
loop_
_entity.id
_entity.type
_entity.pdbx_description
1 polymer ?
#
loop_
_entity_poly.entity_id
_entity_poly.type
_entity_poly.pdbx_seq_one_letter_code
_entity_poly.pdbx_strand_id
1 'polypeptide(L)'
;MIQQSQSTRSIYEDGIPARPWQQRERDLPALQPDPDGRTWRSTLPPQAYASLLERYGEAEMQRQQTIWELYERERTFVRRLRAIVQLFIVPLRMQGTKTWVTGVPKEVGRLFDWLEDIINLHAQISSSLHSALTEQYPVVIRVAEVIRRFVPRLEVHQPYIVRVEEVAFMIKKAAAEPNSDFGEFVRIQQDQEECEGWTLEAFLAEPVNRLVEYPQCFRVRTYHI
;
A
#
# COMPACT_ATOMS: atom_id res chain seq x y z
N MET A 1 -12.74 52.95 3.49
CA MET A 1 -13.60 52.01 4.25
C MET A 1 -14.23 51.07 3.24
N ILE A 2 -13.81 49.81 3.23
CA ILE A 2 -14.24 48.80 2.24
C ILE A 2 -15.55 48.17 2.74
N GLN A 3 -16.59 48.26 1.91
CA GLN A 3 -17.91 47.63 2.13
C GLN A 3 -17.75 46.10 2.14
N GLN A 4 -18.20 45.45 3.20
CA GLN A 4 -18.36 43.99 3.24
C GLN A 4 -19.62 43.61 2.46
N SER A 5 -19.44 42.90 1.35
CA SER A 5 -20.52 42.24 0.62
C SER A 5 -21.11 41.13 1.49
N GLN A 6 -22.33 41.30 1.96
CA GLN A 6 -23.10 40.22 2.60
C GLN A 6 -23.54 39.25 1.52
N SER A 7 -23.05 38.01 1.60
CA SER A 7 -23.46 36.90 0.72
C SER A 7 -24.93 36.62 0.95
N THR A 8 -25.75 36.82 -0.07
CA THR A 8 -27.19 36.53 -0.06
C THR A 8 -27.40 35.03 0.14
N ARG A 9 -27.89 34.65 1.32
CA ARG A 9 -28.25 33.26 1.63
C ARG A 9 -29.43 32.86 0.75
N SER A 10 -29.32 31.73 0.06
CA SER A 10 -30.37 31.20 -0.80
C SER A 10 -31.61 30.87 0.02
N ILE A 11 -32.75 31.51 -0.28
CA ILE A 11 -34.05 31.28 0.38
C ILE A 11 -34.63 29.88 0.16
N TYR A 12 -33.95 29.02 -0.60
CA TYR A 12 -34.33 27.64 -0.86
C TYR A 12 -33.57 26.63 0.03
N GLU A 13 -32.66 27.06 0.90
CA GLU A 13 -31.87 26.16 1.76
C GLU A 13 -32.39 26.05 3.21
N ASP A 14 -33.20 26.99 3.68
CA ASP A 14 -33.54 27.13 5.11
C ASP A 14 -34.73 26.26 5.61
N GLY A 15 -35.13 25.22 4.85
CA GLY A 15 -36.34 24.44 5.16
C GLY A 15 -36.26 22.93 4.97
N ILE A 16 -35.10 22.37 4.61
CA ILE A 16 -34.96 20.91 4.53
C ILE A 16 -34.53 20.40 5.90
N PRO A 17 -35.39 19.67 6.65
CA PRO A 17 -34.96 19.06 7.90
C PRO A 17 -33.75 18.17 7.61
N ALA A 18 -32.68 18.34 8.39
CA ALA A 18 -31.51 17.50 8.28
C ALA A 18 -31.97 16.04 8.31
N ARG A 19 -31.72 15.31 7.23
CA ARG A 19 -32.19 13.94 7.13
C ARG A 19 -31.55 13.15 8.27
N PRO A 20 -32.25 12.20 8.91
CA PRO A 20 -31.73 11.51 10.09
C PRO A 20 -30.34 10.86 9.93
N TRP A 21 -29.94 10.53 8.69
CA TRP A 21 -28.61 10.02 8.37
C TRP A 21 -27.51 11.10 8.31
N GLN A 22 -27.84 12.38 8.06
CA GLN A 22 -26.90 13.52 8.04
C GLN A 22 -26.35 13.87 9.43
N GLN A 23 -27.09 13.57 10.49
CA GLN A 23 -26.61 13.67 11.87
C GLN A 23 -25.76 12.44 12.22
N ARG A 24 -26.19 11.23 11.82
CA ARG A 24 -25.48 9.97 12.12
C ARG A 24 -24.10 9.87 11.46
N GLU A 25 -23.91 10.43 10.26
CA GLU A 25 -22.59 10.48 9.60
C GLU A 25 -21.62 11.44 10.30
N ARG A 26 -22.13 12.52 10.91
CA ARG A 26 -21.31 13.51 11.63
C ARG A 26 -20.77 13.01 12.97
N ASP A 27 -21.45 12.05 13.57
CA ASP A 27 -21.09 11.48 14.87
C ASP A 27 -20.25 10.19 14.74
N LEU A 28 -19.74 9.87 13.54
CA LEU A 28 -18.90 8.70 13.35
C LEU A 28 -17.54 8.88 14.04
N PRO A 29 -17.05 7.86 14.77
CA PRO A 29 -15.70 7.91 15.28
C PRO A 29 -14.71 8.03 14.13
N ALA A 30 -13.58 8.70 14.39
CA ALA A 30 -12.45 8.73 13.47
C ALA A 30 -12.09 7.29 13.05
N LEU A 31 -11.57 7.14 11.83
CA LEU A 31 -11.14 5.85 11.32
C LEU A 31 -10.19 5.19 12.33
N GLN A 32 -10.67 4.14 12.99
CA GLN A 32 -9.83 3.36 13.90
C GLN A 32 -9.13 2.28 13.07
N PRO A 33 -7.81 2.11 13.23
CA PRO A 33 -7.14 0.95 12.67
C PRO A 33 -7.72 -0.30 13.33
N ASP A 34 -8.44 -1.11 12.55
CA ASP A 34 -8.95 -2.40 13.00
C ASP A 34 -7.73 -3.33 13.26
N PRO A 35 -7.57 -3.88 14.48
CA PRO A 35 -6.48 -4.81 14.78
C PRO A 35 -6.52 -6.06 13.90
N ASP A 36 -7.70 -6.43 13.38
CA ASP A 36 -7.89 -7.60 12.51
C ASP A 36 -7.91 -7.25 11.01
N GLY A 37 -8.03 -5.97 10.65
CA GLY A 37 -7.94 -5.45 9.27
C GLY A 37 -8.93 -6.03 8.27
N ARG A 38 -10.04 -6.66 8.67
CA ARG A 38 -10.73 -7.59 7.74
C ARG A 38 -11.51 -6.91 6.62
N THR A 39 -12.22 -5.81 6.87
CA THR A 39 -13.06 -5.17 5.83
C THR A 39 -13.34 -3.69 6.14
N TRP A 40 -13.65 -2.88 5.12
CA TRP A 40 -14.16 -1.51 5.34
C TRP A 40 -15.46 -1.51 6.16
N ARG A 41 -16.32 -2.52 5.97
CA ARG A 41 -17.57 -2.66 6.74
C ARG A 41 -17.33 -2.79 8.25
N SER A 42 -16.26 -3.46 8.69
CA SER A 42 -15.99 -3.64 10.13
C SER A 42 -15.56 -2.34 10.81
N THR A 43 -15.15 -1.32 10.06
CA THR A 43 -14.82 0.00 10.63
C THR A 43 -16.06 0.82 10.98
N LEU A 44 -17.25 0.38 10.55
CA LEU A 44 -18.50 1.12 10.68
C LEU A 44 -19.48 0.44 11.66
N PRO A 45 -20.18 1.20 12.51
CA PRO A 45 -21.34 0.68 13.24
C PRO A 45 -22.41 0.14 12.27
N PRO A 46 -23.14 -0.94 12.62
CA PRO A 46 -24.14 -1.54 11.72
C PRO A 46 -25.20 -0.55 11.20
N GLN A 47 -25.64 0.39 12.04
CA GLN A 47 -26.64 1.39 11.67
C GLN A 47 -26.09 2.42 10.68
N ALA A 48 -24.80 2.78 10.79
CA ALA A 48 -24.14 3.68 9.86
C ALA A 48 -23.99 3.02 8.48
N TYR A 49 -23.55 1.75 8.45
CA TYR A 49 -23.47 0.97 7.22
C TYR A 49 -24.83 0.87 6.51
N ALA A 50 -25.91 0.56 7.25
CA ALA A 50 -27.26 0.49 6.68
C ALA A 50 -27.70 1.84 6.07
N SER A 51 -27.39 2.95 6.73
CA SER A 51 -27.71 4.30 6.23
C SER A 51 -26.94 4.62 4.95
N LEU A 52 -25.66 4.26 4.87
CA LEU A 52 -24.84 4.43 3.67
C LEU A 52 -25.33 3.55 2.52
N LEU A 53 -25.71 2.29 2.82
CA LEU A 53 -26.24 1.35 1.83
C LEU A 53 -27.55 1.87 1.22
N GLU A 54 -28.49 2.38 2.03
CA GLU A 54 -29.73 2.98 1.54
C GLU A 54 -29.47 4.20 0.65
N ARG A 55 -28.47 5.02 1.00
CA ARG A 55 -28.16 6.26 0.30
C ARG A 55 -27.40 6.08 -1.00
N TYR A 56 -26.42 5.18 -1.03
CA TYR A 56 -25.47 5.05 -2.15
C TYR A 56 -25.59 3.73 -2.91
N GLY A 57 -26.30 2.74 -2.36
CA GLY A 57 -26.50 1.43 -2.99
C GLY A 57 -25.31 0.50 -2.90
N GLU A 58 -25.53 -0.78 -3.24
CA GLU A 58 -24.54 -1.86 -3.09
C GLU A 58 -23.27 -1.64 -3.91
N ALA A 59 -23.39 -1.07 -5.10
CA ALA A 59 -22.25 -0.81 -5.98
C ALA A 59 -21.22 0.12 -5.31
N GLU A 60 -21.70 1.14 -4.59
CA GLU A 60 -20.81 2.08 -3.89
C GLU A 60 -20.19 1.43 -2.64
N MET A 61 -20.94 0.62 -1.90
CA MET A 61 -20.40 -0.13 -0.77
C MET A 61 -19.27 -1.07 -1.21
N GLN A 62 -19.46 -1.75 -2.35
CA GLN A 62 -18.43 -2.59 -2.94
C GLN A 62 -17.22 -1.76 -3.40
N ARG A 63 -17.44 -0.55 -3.93
CA ARG A 63 -16.35 0.37 -4.29
C ARG A 63 -15.54 0.79 -3.07
N GLN A 64 -16.18 1.14 -1.96
CA GLN A 64 -15.49 1.49 -0.72
C GLN A 64 -14.70 0.31 -0.16
N GLN A 65 -15.28 -0.90 -0.20
CA GLN A 65 -14.57 -2.11 0.16
C GLN A 65 -13.32 -2.32 -0.71
N THR A 66 -13.40 -2.14 -2.03
CA THR A 66 -12.24 -2.24 -2.93
C THR A 66 -11.16 -1.20 -2.66
N ILE A 67 -11.52 0.04 -2.29
CA ILE A 67 -10.56 1.09 -1.93
C ILE A 67 -9.81 0.74 -0.65
N TRP A 68 -10.52 0.28 0.38
CA TRP A 68 -9.94 -0.20 1.62
C TRP A 68 -8.95 -1.35 1.37
N GLU A 69 -9.40 -2.30 0.56
CA GLU A 69 -8.63 -3.44 0.13
C GLU A 69 -7.35 -3.08 -0.65
N LEU A 70 -7.38 -2.02 -1.45
CA LEU A 70 -6.20 -1.49 -2.11
C LEU A 70 -5.21 -0.94 -1.07
N TYR A 71 -5.70 -0.15 -0.12
CA TYR A 71 -4.90 0.41 0.97
C TYR A 71 -4.25 -0.67 1.84
N GLU A 72 -5.02 -1.65 2.33
CA GLU A 72 -4.48 -2.71 3.19
C GLU A 72 -3.44 -3.57 2.46
N ARG A 73 -3.64 -3.83 1.15
CA ARG A 73 -2.62 -4.51 0.34
C ARG A 73 -1.34 -3.69 0.21
N GLU A 74 -1.43 -2.39 -0.05
CA GLU A 74 -0.25 -1.51 -0.10
C GLU A 74 0.48 -1.46 1.25
N ARG A 75 -0.27 -1.31 2.34
CA ARG A 75 0.27 -1.30 3.71
C ARG A 75 0.98 -2.62 4.02
N THR A 76 0.37 -3.75 3.69
CA THR A 76 0.94 -5.08 3.91
C THR A 76 2.20 -5.30 3.08
N PHE A 77 2.17 -4.92 1.80
CA PHE A 77 3.32 -5.00 0.89
C PHE A 77 4.52 -4.21 1.42
N VAL A 78 4.31 -2.95 1.82
CA VAL A 78 5.36 -2.10 2.39
C VAL A 78 5.90 -2.66 3.70
N ARG A 79 5.02 -3.12 4.60
CA ARG A 79 5.43 -3.72 5.88
C ARG A 79 6.32 -4.95 5.65
N ARG A 80 5.89 -5.85 4.77
CA ARG A 80 6.61 -7.08 4.44
C ARG A 80 8.01 -6.78 3.88
N LEU A 81 8.09 -5.91 2.88
CA LEU A 81 9.39 -5.59 2.26
C LEU A 81 10.32 -4.79 3.19
N ARG A 82 9.77 -4.00 4.13
CA ARG A 82 10.59 -3.35 5.16
C ARG A 82 11.26 -4.34 6.10
N ALA A 83 10.61 -5.46 6.44
CA ALA A 83 11.25 -6.53 7.22
C ALA A 83 12.50 -7.05 6.49
N ILE A 84 12.42 -7.21 5.16
CA ILE A 84 13.54 -7.66 4.33
C ILE A 84 14.66 -6.64 4.23
N VAL A 85 14.31 -5.35 4.19
CA VAL A 85 15.34 -4.31 4.30
C VAL A 85 16.11 -4.46 5.61
N GLN A 86 15.42 -4.73 6.74
CA GLN A 86 16.09 -4.89 8.04
C GLN A 86 16.92 -6.18 8.14
N LEU A 87 16.44 -7.29 7.59
CA LEU A 87 17.11 -8.59 7.70
C LEU A 87 18.27 -8.76 6.72
N PHE A 88 18.11 -8.30 5.47
CA PHE A 88 19.09 -8.56 4.41
C PHE A 88 19.88 -7.33 3.99
N ILE A 89 19.24 -6.17 3.87
CA ILE A 89 19.89 -5.00 3.26
C ILE A 89 20.70 -4.21 4.28
N VAL A 90 20.12 -3.88 5.43
CA VAL A 90 20.77 -3.07 6.47
C VAL A 90 22.05 -3.76 6.98
N PRO A 91 22.09 -5.07 7.26
CA PRO A 91 23.31 -5.72 7.74
C PRO A 91 24.43 -5.79 6.69
N LEU A 92 24.08 -5.69 5.40
CA LEU A 92 25.03 -5.68 4.29
C LEU A 92 25.54 -4.26 3.96
N ARG A 93 25.13 -3.24 4.69
CA ARG A 93 25.64 -1.87 4.55
C ARG A 93 26.68 -1.56 5.62
N MET A 94 27.71 -0.81 5.22
CA MET A 94 28.62 -0.19 6.17
C MET A 94 27.83 0.78 7.06
N GLN A 95 28.04 0.69 8.37
CA GLN A 95 27.25 1.39 9.38
C GLN A 95 27.09 2.89 9.07
N GLY A 96 25.84 3.35 8.99
CA GLY A 96 25.51 4.76 8.73
C GLY A 96 25.74 5.23 7.30
N THR A 97 25.99 4.33 6.34
CA THR A 97 26.23 4.67 4.92
C THR A 97 25.33 3.88 3.98
N LYS A 98 25.30 4.26 2.70
CA LYS A 98 24.70 3.47 1.60
C LYS A 98 25.71 2.52 0.94
N THR A 99 26.92 2.41 1.48
CA THR A 99 28.00 1.60 0.88
C THR A 99 27.82 0.15 1.28
N TRP A 100 27.84 -0.75 0.30
CA TRP A 100 27.80 -2.19 0.51
C TRP A 100 29.10 -2.68 1.16
N VAL A 101 29.01 -3.65 2.08
CA VAL A 101 30.20 -4.32 2.65
C VAL A 101 30.94 -5.11 1.57
N THR A 102 32.24 -5.31 1.80
CA THR A 102 33.06 -6.15 0.92
C THR A 102 32.51 -7.57 0.88
N GLY A 103 32.36 -8.14 -0.32
CA GLY A 103 31.83 -9.50 -0.52
C GLY A 103 30.40 -9.55 -1.06
N VAL A 104 29.64 -8.46 -0.99
CA VAL A 104 28.32 -8.36 -1.65
C VAL A 104 28.53 -8.24 -3.16
N PRO A 105 27.93 -9.13 -3.99
CA PRO A 105 27.98 -8.97 -5.44
C PRO A 105 27.38 -7.64 -5.89
N LYS A 106 28.01 -6.97 -6.87
CA LYS A 106 27.59 -5.62 -7.30
C LYS A 106 26.17 -5.60 -7.85
N GLU A 107 25.78 -6.68 -8.51
CA GLU A 107 24.46 -6.89 -9.10
C GLU A 107 23.39 -7.01 -8.02
N VAL A 108 23.71 -7.71 -6.92
CA VAL A 108 22.84 -7.83 -5.73
C VAL A 108 22.65 -6.47 -5.06
N GLY A 109 23.74 -5.74 -4.81
CA GLY A 109 23.67 -4.41 -4.21
C GLY A 109 22.81 -3.46 -5.05
N ARG A 110 23.00 -3.45 -6.38
CA ARG A 110 22.19 -2.64 -7.28
C ARG A 110 20.71 -3.04 -7.27
N LEU A 111 20.40 -4.34 -7.23
CA LEU A 111 19.02 -4.82 -7.14
C LEU A 111 18.36 -4.34 -5.83
N PHE A 112 19.08 -4.41 -4.71
CA PHE A 112 18.59 -3.94 -3.42
C PHE A 112 18.38 -2.42 -3.37
N ASP A 113 19.25 -1.63 -4.01
CA ASP A 113 19.05 -0.19 -4.14
C ASP A 113 17.73 0.12 -4.88
N TRP A 114 17.45 -0.57 -6.00
CA TRP A 114 16.17 -0.44 -6.71
C TRP A 114 14.97 -0.95 -5.90
N LEU A 115 15.15 -2.01 -5.10
CA LEU A 115 14.11 -2.52 -4.21
C LEU A 115 13.71 -1.47 -3.17
N GLU A 116 14.66 -0.78 -2.56
CA GLU A 116 14.38 0.31 -1.61
C GLU A 116 13.63 1.47 -2.30
N ASP A 117 14.01 1.84 -3.52
CA ASP A 117 13.31 2.88 -4.28
C ASP A 117 11.84 2.49 -4.56
N ILE A 118 11.60 1.22 -4.92
CA ILE A 118 10.25 0.65 -5.06
C ILE A 118 9.49 0.73 -3.72
N ILE A 119 10.07 0.25 -2.62
CA ILE A 119 9.44 0.28 -1.29
C ILE A 119 9.07 1.72 -0.91
N ASN A 120 9.96 2.68 -1.17
CA ASN A 120 9.74 4.10 -0.90
C ASN A 120 8.59 4.68 -1.73
N LEU A 121 8.46 4.29 -3.00
CA LEU A 121 7.31 4.67 -3.82
C LEU A 121 6.01 4.10 -3.24
N HIS A 122 5.99 2.80 -2.93
CA HIS A 122 4.79 2.15 -2.39
C HIS A 122 4.41 2.66 -1.00
N ALA A 123 5.39 3.05 -0.17
CA ALA A 123 5.13 3.73 1.10
C ALA A 123 4.41 5.07 0.91
N GLN A 124 4.77 5.83 -0.14
CA GLN A 124 4.06 7.07 -0.48
C GLN A 124 2.65 6.80 -1.00
N ILE A 125 2.44 5.74 -1.79
CA ILE A 125 1.10 5.31 -2.25
C ILE A 125 0.24 4.96 -1.02
N SER A 126 0.74 4.09 -0.15
CA SER A 126 0.06 3.66 1.08
C SER A 126 -0.31 4.84 1.98
N SER A 127 0.64 5.76 2.22
CA SER A 127 0.38 6.97 3.00
C SER A 127 -0.69 7.87 2.36
N SER A 128 -0.68 8.00 1.04
CA SER A 128 -1.65 8.85 0.33
C SER A 128 -3.06 8.25 0.35
N LEU A 129 -3.16 6.94 0.23
CA LEU A 129 -4.41 6.21 0.38
C LEU A 129 -4.96 6.34 1.80
N HIS A 130 -4.09 6.21 2.81
CA HIS A 130 -4.46 6.41 4.20
C HIS A 130 -5.01 7.82 4.45
N SER A 131 -4.32 8.87 3.98
CA SER A 131 -4.81 10.25 4.07
C SER A 131 -6.19 10.40 3.43
N ALA A 132 -6.40 9.84 2.23
CA ALA A 132 -7.68 9.92 1.53
C ALA A 132 -8.82 9.21 2.29
N LEU A 133 -8.53 8.03 2.85
CA LEU A 133 -9.48 7.27 3.68
C LEU A 133 -9.87 8.03 4.95
N THR A 134 -8.90 8.68 5.60
CA THR A 134 -9.14 9.42 6.84
C THR A 134 -9.85 10.76 6.59
N GLU A 135 -9.46 11.51 5.56
CA GLU A 135 -10.04 12.82 5.23
C GLU A 135 -11.46 12.74 4.66
N GLN A 136 -11.78 11.66 3.93
CA GLN A 136 -13.08 11.45 3.29
C GLN A 136 -13.92 10.37 4.00
N TYR A 137 -13.54 9.99 5.22
CA TYR A 137 -14.28 8.97 5.97
C TYR A 137 -15.75 9.38 6.16
N PRO A 138 -16.73 8.47 5.97
CA PRO A 138 -16.58 7.04 5.65
C PRO A 138 -16.60 6.68 4.15
N VAL A 139 -16.88 7.63 3.26
CA VAL A 139 -17.06 7.40 1.81
C VAL A 139 -16.04 8.19 1.01
N VAL A 140 -15.01 7.50 0.49
CA VAL A 140 -13.97 8.11 -0.34
C VAL A 140 -14.48 8.33 -1.76
N ILE A 141 -14.68 9.58 -2.19
CA ILE A 141 -15.19 9.90 -3.52
C ILE A 141 -14.06 9.95 -4.56
N ARG A 142 -12.92 10.59 -4.25
CA ARG A 142 -11.88 10.92 -5.24
C ARG A 142 -10.58 10.13 -5.09
N VAL A 143 -10.65 8.80 -5.01
CA VAL A 143 -9.45 7.95 -4.90
C VAL A 143 -8.58 7.96 -6.18
N ALA A 144 -9.18 8.16 -7.35
CA ALA A 144 -8.48 8.12 -8.63
C ALA A 144 -7.43 9.23 -8.76
N GLU A 145 -7.72 10.44 -8.25
CA GLU A 145 -6.78 11.57 -8.26
C GLU A 145 -5.53 11.26 -7.42
N VAL A 146 -5.73 10.55 -6.31
CA VAL A 146 -4.67 10.12 -5.40
C VAL A 146 -3.74 9.11 -6.06
N ILE A 147 -4.29 8.13 -6.78
CA ILE A 147 -3.49 7.08 -7.43
C ILE A 147 -2.88 7.53 -8.75
N ARG A 148 -3.59 8.32 -9.55
CA ARG A 148 -3.15 8.74 -10.90
C ARG A 148 -1.76 9.37 -10.91
N ARG A 149 -1.39 10.14 -9.89
CA ARG A 149 -0.06 10.77 -9.77
C ARG A 149 1.08 9.78 -9.59
N PHE A 150 0.80 8.55 -9.14
CA PHE A 150 1.81 7.51 -8.92
C PHE A 150 1.99 6.58 -10.12
N VAL A 151 0.98 6.44 -10.97
CA VAL A 151 1.03 5.57 -12.17
C VAL A 151 2.31 5.77 -13.01
N PRO A 152 2.69 7.01 -13.43
CA PRO A 152 3.92 7.19 -14.20
C PRO A 152 5.18 6.82 -13.39
N ARG A 153 5.15 6.99 -12.07
CA ARG A 153 6.29 6.72 -11.18
C ARG A 153 6.54 5.23 -10.98
N LEU A 154 5.60 4.35 -11.33
CA LEU A 154 5.80 2.89 -11.32
C LEU A 154 6.90 2.45 -12.30
N GLU A 155 7.36 3.33 -13.20
CA GLU A 155 8.55 3.11 -14.03
C GLU A 155 9.82 2.78 -13.22
N VAL A 156 9.86 3.14 -11.93
CA VAL A 156 10.95 2.76 -11.01
C VAL A 156 11.20 1.25 -10.98
N HIS A 157 10.19 0.44 -11.28
CA HIS A 157 10.30 -1.02 -11.35
C HIS A 157 11.04 -1.54 -12.59
N GLN A 158 11.13 -0.76 -13.67
CA GLN A 158 11.70 -1.22 -14.95
C GLN A 158 13.09 -1.86 -14.82
N PRO A 159 14.10 -1.19 -14.22
CA PRO A 159 15.42 -1.80 -14.10
C PRO A 159 15.42 -3.03 -13.17
N TYR A 160 14.55 -3.05 -12.16
CA TYR A 160 14.39 -4.15 -11.23
C TYR A 160 13.86 -5.41 -11.93
N ILE A 161 12.75 -5.29 -12.67
CA ILE A 161 12.10 -6.41 -13.38
C ILE A 161 13.07 -7.09 -14.36
N VAL A 162 13.89 -6.31 -15.06
CA VAL A 162 14.83 -6.84 -16.05
C VAL A 162 15.93 -7.70 -15.40
N ARG A 163 16.25 -7.44 -14.12
CA ARG A 163 17.41 -8.06 -13.44
C ARG A 163 17.04 -9.04 -12.35
N VAL A 164 15.82 -8.99 -11.81
CA VAL A 164 15.44 -9.73 -10.61
C VAL A 164 15.60 -11.24 -10.77
N GLU A 165 15.25 -11.82 -11.92
CA GLU A 165 15.38 -13.26 -12.15
C GLU A 165 16.85 -13.71 -12.17
N GLU A 166 17.69 -12.99 -12.93
CA GLU A 166 19.13 -13.25 -13.03
C GLU A 166 19.81 -13.16 -11.65
N VAL A 167 19.52 -12.10 -10.90
CA VAL A 167 20.14 -11.84 -9.60
C VAL A 167 19.60 -12.77 -8.51
N ALA A 168 18.31 -13.11 -8.53
CA ALA A 168 17.75 -14.11 -7.62
C ALA A 168 18.41 -15.49 -7.84
N PHE A 169 18.66 -15.88 -9.09
CA PHE A 169 19.39 -17.09 -9.40
C PHE A 169 20.85 -17.03 -8.90
N MET A 170 21.53 -15.89 -9.04
CA MET A 170 22.87 -15.68 -8.48
C MET A 170 22.89 -15.85 -6.96
N ILE A 171 21.94 -15.24 -6.26
CA ILE A 171 21.78 -15.35 -4.80
C ILE A 171 21.57 -16.81 -4.40
N LYS A 172 20.67 -17.52 -5.10
CA LYS A 172 20.42 -18.94 -4.89
C LYS A 172 21.67 -19.78 -5.01
N LYS A 173 22.43 -19.55 -6.08
CA LYS A 173 23.68 -20.26 -6.34
C LYS A 173 24.70 -20.01 -5.23
N ALA A 174 24.88 -18.76 -4.82
CA ALA A 174 25.76 -18.42 -3.70
C ALA A 174 25.30 -19.09 -2.40
N ALA A 175 24.00 -19.09 -2.11
CA ALA A 175 23.43 -19.77 -0.95
C ALA A 175 23.58 -21.31 -0.98
N ALA A 176 23.72 -21.92 -2.16
CA ALA A 176 24.01 -23.35 -2.30
C ALA A 176 25.52 -23.68 -2.16
N GLU A 177 26.39 -22.69 -2.30
CA GLU A 177 27.84 -22.86 -2.18
C GLU A 177 28.25 -22.86 -0.69
N PRO A 178 28.88 -23.94 -0.17
CA PRO A 178 29.23 -24.03 1.24
C PRO A 178 30.27 -22.98 1.68
N ASN A 179 31.17 -22.60 0.77
CA ASN A 179 32.29 -21.70 1.04
C ASN A 179 32.01 -20.23 0.63
N SER A 180 30.74 -19.89 0.39
CA SER A 180 30.35 -18.52 0.03
C SER A 180 29.97 -17.74 1.29
N ASP A 181 30.76 -16.75 1.68
CA ASP A 181 30.46 -15.87 2.83
C ASP A 181 29.11 -15.17 2.67
N PHE A 182 28.83 -14.65 1.46
CA PHE A 182 27.54 -14.04 1.14
C PHE A 182 26.41 -15.09 1.18
N GLY A 183 26.66 -16.30 0.67
CA GLY A 183 25.70 -17.40 0.74
C GLY A 183 25.39 -17.82 2.18
N GLU A 184 26.40 -17.87 3.05
CA GLU A 184 26.24 -18.15 4.47
C GLU A 184 25.40 -17.09 5.16
N PHE A 185 25.66 -15.81 4.89
CA PHE A 185 24.83 -14.71 5.37
C PHE A 185 23.36 -14.90 4.98
N VAL A 186 23.08 -15.19 3.70
CA VAL A 186 21.69 -15.38 3.22
C VAL A 186 21.00 -16.54 3.95
N ARG A 187 21.69 -17.67 4.16
CA ARG A 187 21.15 -18.81 4.91
C ARG A 187 20.82 -18.43 6.36
N ILE A 188 21.74 -17.77 7.05
CA ILE A 188 21.56 -17.34 8.46
C ILE A 188 20.35 -16.40 8.60
N GLN A 189 20.17 -15.46 7.66
CA GLN A 189 19.05 -14.53 7.70
C GLN A 189 17.72 -15.20 7.36
N GLN A 190 17.70 -16.15 6.42
CA GLN A 190 16.47 -16.88 6.06
C GLN A 190 15.95 -17.78 7.18
N ASP A 191 16.83 -18.26 8.07
CA ASP A 191 16.46 -19.09 9.22
C ASP A 191 15.90 -18.27 10.40
N GLN A 192 15.95 -16.93 10.35
CA GLN A 192 15.36 -16.09 11.40
C GLN A 192 13.83 -16.20 11.42
N GLU A 193 13.23 -16.15 12.61
CA GLU A 193 11.76 -16.25 12.76
C GLU A 193 11.04 -15.11 12.02
N GLU A 194 11.67 -13.93 11.96
CA GLU A 194 11.17 -12.74 11.25
C GLU A 194 11.06 -12.92 9.74
N CYS A 195 11.73 -13.92 9.15
CA CYS A 195 11.52 -14.29 7.74
C CYS A 195 10.18 -15.03 7.52
N GLU A 196 9.50 -15.50 8.57
CA GLU A 196 8.22 -16.21 8.50
C GLU A 196 8.25 -17.41 7.50
N GLY A 197 9.41 -18.05 7.34
CA GLY A 197 9.62 -19.18 6.41
C GLY A 197 9.74 -18.79 4.93
N TRP A 198 9.79 -17.50 4.60
CA TRP A 198 10.01 -17.03 3.24
C TRP A 198 11.49 -17.02 2.87
N THR A 199 11.77 -17.35 1.61
CA THR A 199 13.13 -17.23 1.06
C THR A 199 13.37 -15.82 0.50
N LEU A 200 14.64 -15.40 0.42
CA LEU A 200 15.00 -14.13 -0.21
C LEU A 200 14.51 -14.06 -1.67
N GLU A 201 14.55 -15.18 -2.39
CA GLU A 201 13.98 -15.32 -3.74
C GLU A 201 12.48 -14.97 -3.79
N ALA A 202 11.70 -15.48 -2.83
CA ALA A 202 10.27 -15.22 -2.77
C ALA A 202 9.98 -13.74 -2.53
N PHE A 203 10.74 -13.09 -1.65
CA PHE A 203 10.62 -11.66 -1.42
C PHE A 203 11.02 -10.81 -2.63
N LEU A 204 12.07 -11.23 -3.34
CA LEU A 204 12.50 -10.52 -4.54
C LEU A 204 11.45 -10.58 -5.67
N ALA A 205 10.58 -11.59 -5.69
CA ALA A 205 9.47 -11.66 -6.64
C ALA A 205 8.31 -10.71 -6.30
N GLU A 206 8.14 -10.30 -5.03
CA GLU A 206 6.98 -9.52 -4.58
C GLU A 206 6.75 -8.21 -5.36
N PRO A 207 7.76 -7.39 -5.69
CA PRO A 207 7.56 -6.19 -6.52
C PRO A 207 6.91 -6.49 -7.87
N VAL A 208 7.31 -7.59 -8.52
CA VAL A 208 6.75 -8.02 -9.81
C VAL A 208 5.31 -8.48 -9.62
N ASN A 209 5.07 -9.33 -8.61
CA ASN A 209 3.73 -9.81 -8.27
C ASN A 209 2.78 -8.63 -8.00
N ARG A 210 3.24 -7.64 -7.23
CA ARG A 210 2.43 -6.47 -6.88
C ARG A 210 2.03 -5.65 -8.10
N LEU A 211 2.92 -5.49 -9.07
CA LEU A 211 2.60 -4.79 -10.32
C LEU A 211 1.50 -5.49 -11.12
N VAL A 212 1.53 -6.82 -11.18
CA VAL A 212 0.55 -7.64 -11.90
C VAL A 212 -0.84 -7.56 -11.26
N GLU A 213 -0.93 -7.29 -9.97
CA GLU A 213 -2.19 -7.16 -9.24
C GLU A 213 -2.93 -5.84 -9.52
N TYR A 214 -2.23 -4.73 -9.80
CA TYR A 214 -2.86 -3.41 -9.92
C TYR A 214 -4.04 -3.36 -10.91
N PRO A 215 -3.94 -3.92 -12.14
CA PRO A 215 -5.07 -3.90 -13.08
C PRO A 215 -6.33 -4.59 -12.52
N GLN A 216 -6.17 -5.59 -11.64
CA GLN A 216 -7.30 -6.30 -11.05
C GLN A 216 -8.08 -5.43 -10.05
N CYS A 217 -7.39 -4.50 -9.38
CA CYS A 217 -8.02 -3.53 -8.47
C CYS A 217 -8.88 -2.49 -9.20
N PHE A 218 -8.58 -2.20 -10.48
CA PHE A 218 -9.30 -1.20 -11.28
C PHE A 218 -10.24 -1.81 -12.33
N ARG A 219 -10.28 -3.14 -12.44
CA ARG A 219 -11.17 -3.82 -13.38
C ARG A 219 -12.61 -3.67 -12.92
N VAL A 220 -13.43 -2.99 -13.72
CA VAL A 220 -14.88 -2.94 -13.54
C VAL A 220 -15.39 -4.38 -13.69
N ARG A 221 -15.90 -4.97 -12.60
CA ARG A 221 -16.61 -6.24 -12.66
C ARG A 221 -17.94 -5.98 -13.36
N THR A 222 -17.97 -6.17 -14.67
CA THR A 222 -19.23 -6.19 -15.42
C THR A 222 -19.97 -7.45 -14.98
N TYR A 223 -21.02 -7.28 -14.18
CA TYR A 223 -21.96 -8.37 -13.94
C TYR A 223 -22.75 -8.56 -15.23
N HIS A 224 -22.62 -9.73 -15.84
CA HIS A 224 -23.57 -10.15 -16.87
C HIS A 224 -24.92 -10.35 -16.16
N ILE A 225 -25.91 -9.58 -16.60
CA ILE A 225 -27.33 -9.69 -16.21
C ILE A 225 -27.91 -10.95 -16.85
#